data_AF-A0A971SBX3-F1
#
_entry.id   AF-A0A971SBX3-F1
#
_cell.length_a   1.000
_cell.length_b   1.000
_cell.length_c   1.000
_cell.angle_alpha   90.00
_cell.angle_beta   90.00
_cell.angle_gamma   90.00
#
_symmetry.space_group_name_H-M   'P 1'
#
loop_
_entity.id
_entity.type
_entity.pdbx_description
1 polymer ?
#
loop_
_entity_poly.entity_id
_entity_poly.type
_entity_poly.pdbx_seq_one_letter_code
_entity_poly.pdbx_strand_id
1 'polypeptide(L)'
;TAGVKDAKVVAVAPLLVSGTAALTGIYKSFEELTGTALTPEAKRTAAEELIKTGNLGEEIGKERAATLLERTKEQVVREKTADKIGIVKVVKKSAQEQNITLTESQKQELADLLLKIKQLNIDLSSLQNQLKNFRETADEKAPTEETEPGSLFDRIISFIRSLVDRLFSFVGRIFRF
;
A
#
# COMPACT_ATOMS: atom_id res chain seq x y z
N THR A 1 5.48 -22.30 29.37
CA THR A 1 4.98 -22.06 27.98
C THR A 1 3.48 -22.28 27.97
N ALA A 2 2.69 -21.20 27.96
CA ALA A 2 1.22 -21.27 28.01
C ALA A 2 0.68 -21.77 26.66
N GLY A 3 0.27 -23.03 26.62
CA GLY A 3 -0.08 -23.77 25.42
C GLY A 3 -1.34 -23.28 24.72
N VAL A 4 -1.20 -22.25 23.88
CA VAL A 4 -2.21 -21.88 22.89
C VAL A 4 -1.79 -22.45 21.54
N LYS A 5 -2.52 -23.45 21.05
CA LYS A 5 -2.23 -24.14 19.78
C LYS A 5 -3.11 -23.66 18.62
N ASP A 6 -4.27 -23.08 18.92
CA ASP A 6 -5.22 -22.58 17.92
C ASP A 6 -5.86 -21.26 18.39
N ALA A 7 -5.34 -20.13 17.90
CA ALA A 7 -5.89 -18.81 18.17
C ALA A 7 -6.43 -18.19 16.89
N LYS A 8 -7.73 -17.88 16.87
CA LYS A 8 -8.36 -17.08 15.81
C LYS A 8 -8.34 -15.61 16.25
N VAL A 9 -7.49 -14.81 15.62
CA VAL A 9 -7.38 -13.37 15.87
C VAL A 9 -8.37 -12.64 14.96
N VAL A 10 -9.24 -11.82 15.55
CA VAL A 10 -10.22 -10.99 14.83
C VAL A 10 -9.94 -9.53 15.18
N ALA A 11 -9.71 -8.71 14.16
CA ALA A 11 -9.56 -7.26 14.29
C ALA A 11 -10.86 -6.57 13.85
N VAL A 12 -11.42 -5.73 14.73
CA VAL A 12 -12.70 -5.02 14.48
C VAL A 12 -12.44 -3.53 14.52
N ALA A 13 -12.99 -2.79 13.55
CA ALA A 13 -13.00 -1.34 13.60
C ALA A 13 -14.15 -0.87 14.52
N PRO A 14 -13.94 0.17 15.37
CA PRO A 14 -14.98 0.68 16.27
C PRO A 14 -16.15 1.34 15.52
N LEU A 15 -15.98 1.62 14.23
CA LEU A 15 -16.99 2.08 13.28
C LEU A 15 -16.82 1.32 11.96
N LEU A 16 -17.92 1.05 11.26
CA LEU A 16 -17.89 0.53 9.89
C LEU A 16 -17.20 1.56 8.99
N VAL A 17 -15.92 1.34 8.70
CA VAL A 17 -15.21 2.13 7.70
C VAL A 17 -15.43 1.48 6.34
N SER A 18 -15.92 2.24 5.37
CA SER A 18 -15.77 1.80 3.99
C SER A 18 -14.27 1.79 3.68
N GLY A 19 -13.77 0.76 3.00
CA GLY A 19 -12.36 0.73 2.56
C GLY A 19 -11.96 1.99 1.80
N THR A 20 -12.94 2.61 1.11
CA THR A 20 -12.82 3.89 0.43
C THR A 20 -12.55 5.08 1.37
N ALA A 21 -13.15 5.11 2.57
CA ALA A 21 -12.89 6.17 3.55
C ALA A 21 -11.47 6.09 4.10
N ALA A 22 -10.96 4.87 4.38
CA ALA A 22 -9.58 4.66 4.81
C ALA A 22 -8.59 5.10 3.73
N LEU A 23 -8.81 4.70 2.47
CA LEU A 23 -7.96 5.10 1.35
C LEU A 23 -8.00 6.61 1.09
N THR A 24 -9.18 7.23 1.19
CA THR A 24 -9.33 8.68 1.08
C THR A 24 -8.59 9.41 2.20
N GLY A 25 -8.62 8.88 3.42
CA GLY A 25 -7.86 9.39 4.56
C GLY A 25 -6.36 9.37 4.29
N ILE A 26 -5.83 8.25 3.76
CA ILE A 26 -4.41 8.11 3.37
C ILE A 26 -4.04 9.15 2.31
N TYR A 27 -4.85 9.32 1.26
CA TYR A 27 -4.59 10.33 0.23
C TYR A 27 -4.55 11.74 0.80
N LYS A 28 -5.58 12.14 1.57
CA LYS A 28 -5.63 13.47 2.17
C LYS A 28 -4.44 13.74 3.07
N SER A 29 -4.10 12.75 3.90
CA SER A 29 -2.94 12.86 4.79
C SER A 29 -1.67 13.05 3.99
N PHE A 30 -1.43 12.26 2.94
CA PHE A 30 -0.27 12.45 2.07
C PHE A 30 -0.25 13.85 1.40
N GLU A 31 -1.39 14.33 0.90
CA GLU A 31 -1.50 15.65 0.25
C GLU A 31 -1.25 16.80 1.23
N GLU A 32 -1.79 16.71 2.45
CA GLU A 32 -1.55 17.67 3.53
C GLU A 32 -0.09 17.63 3.99
N LEU A 33 0.51 16.44 4.08
CA LEU A 33 1.88 16.24 4.54
C LEU A 33 2.93 16.73 3.53
N THR A 34 2.70 16.50 2.24
CA THR A 34 3.64 16.86 1.17
C THR A 34 3.36 18.22 0.55
N GLY A 35 2.21 18.83 0.87
CA GLY A 35 1.68 20.01 0.18
C GLY A 35 1.39 19.76 -1.30
N THR A 36 1.47 18.51 -1.77
CA THR A 36 1.35 18.15 -3.18
C THR A 36 0.07 17.34 -3.39
N ALA A 37 -0.84 17.88 -4.21
CA ALA A 37 -2.05 17.17 -4.58
C ALA A 37 -1.72 15.95 -5.45
N LEU A 38 -2.24 14.78 -5.08
CA LEU A 38 -2.17 13.57 -5.89
C LEU A 38 -3.11 13.72 -7.08
N THR A 39 -2.63 13.35 -8.26
CA THR A 39 -3.46 13.43 -9.47
C THR A 39 -4.67 12.49 -9.36
N PRO A 40 -5.83 12.84 -9.95
CA PRO A 40 -6.99 11.95 -9.97
C PRO A 40 -6.68 10.58 -10.56
N GLU A 41 -5.78 10.53 -11.54
CA GLU A 41 -5.33 9.30 -12.18
C GLU A 41 -4.49 8.42 -11.24
N ALA A 42 -3.58 9.01 -10.46
CA ALA A 42 -2.82 8.28 -9.44
C ALA A 42 -3.75 7.69 -8.37
N LYS A 43 -4.72 8.48 -7.88
CA LYS A 43 -5.71 8.01 -6.90
C LYS A 43 -6.58 6.87 -7.44
N ARG A 44 -7.00 6.95 -8.71
CA ARG A 44 -7.77 5.89 -9.38
C ARG A 44 -6.93 4.63 -9.56
N THR A 45 -5.69 4.77 -10.02
CA THR A 45 -4.79 3.63 -10.26
C THR A 45 -4.51 2.89 -8.96
N ALA A 46 -4.27 3.59 -7.84
CA ALA A 46 -4.08 2.97 -6.54
C ALA A 46 -5.37 2.29 -6.00
N ALA A 47 -6.55 2.84 -6.30
CA ALA A 47 -7.81 2.17 -5.97
C ALA A 47 -8.04 0.90 -6.82
N GLU A 48 -7.78 0.98 -8.13
CA GLU A 48 -7.84 -0.16 -9.05
C GLU A 48 -6.87 -1.27 -8.62
N GLU A 49 -5.66 -0.89 -8.18
CA GLU A 49 -4.67 -1.82 -7.66
C GLU A 49 -5.19 -2.60 -6.46
N LEU A 50 -5.75 -1.90 -5.46
CA LEU A 50 -6.28 -2.55 -4.25
C LEU A 50 -7.42 -3.51 -4.59
N ILE A 51 -8.31 -3.12 -5.51
CA ILE A 51 -9.43 -3.97 -5.95
C ILE A 51 -8.90 -5.19 -6.69
N LYS A 52 -8.02 -5.01 -7.69
CA LYS A 52 -7.49 -6.13 -8.49
C LYS A 52 -6.66 -7.10 -7.66
N THR A 53 -5.87 -6.59 -6.72
CA THR A 53 -5.10 -7.42 -5.78
C THR A 53 -6.02 -8.15 -4.82
N GLY A 54 -7.07 -7.48 -4.33
CA GLY A 54 -8.09 -8.07 -3.48
C GLY A 54 -8.81 -9.23 -4.16
N ASN A 55 -9.33 -9.00 -5.37
CA ASN A 55 -10.02 -10.01 -6.18
C ASN A 55 -9.09 -11.19 -6.50
N LEU A 56 -7.85 -10.92 -6.93
CA LEU A 56 -6.88 -11.99 -7.15
C LEU A 56 -6.59 -12.76 -5.84
N GLY A 57 -6.55 -12.05 -4.71
CA GLY A 57 -6.39 -12.65 -3.38
C GLY A 57 -7.53 -13.56 -2.95
N GLU A 58 -8.75 -13.39 -3.47
CA GLU A 58 -9.86 -14.33 -3.25
C GLU A 58 -9.64 -15.66 -3.98
N GLU A 59 -8.91 -15.64 -5.10
CA GLU A 59 -8.64 -16.84 -5.90
C GLU A 59 -7.37 -17.58 -5.48
N ILE A 60 -6.27 -16.84 -5.23
CA ILE A 60 -4.94 -17.44 -4.99
C ILE A 60 -4.42 -17.22 -3.56
N GLY A 61 -5.19 -16.54 -2.72
CA GLY A 61 -4.78 -16.12 -1.36
C GLY A 61 -4.21 -14.71 -1.33
N LYS A 62 -4.62 -13.92 -0.32
CA LYS A 62 -4.32 -12.49 -0.20
C LYS A 62 -2.82 -12.20 -0.17
N GLU A 63 -2.07 -12.97 0.61
CA GLU A 63 -0.62 -12.81 0.76
C GLU A 63 0.11 -13.15 -0.54
N ARG A 64 -0.36 -14.19 -1.25
CA ARG A 64 0.23 -14.60 -2.54
C ARG A 64 -0.07 -13.58 -3.64
N ALA A 65 -1.28 -13.04 -3.68
CA ALA A 65 -1.64 -11.97 -4.61
C ALA A 65 -0.84 -10.69 -4.37
N ALA A 66 -0.69 -10.28 -3.11
CA ALA A 66 0.12 -9.12 -2.74
C ALA A 66 1.60 -9.32 -3.13
N THR A 67 2.18 -10.48 -2.79
CA THR A 67 3.57 -10.82 -3.13
C THR A 67 3.78 -10.90 -4.64
N LEU A 68 2.82 -11.48 -5.37
CA LEU A 68 2.88 -11.55 -6.83
C LEU A 68 2.91 -10.16 -7.44
N LEU A 69 2.01 -9.27 -7.03
CA LEU A 69 1.96 -7.93 -7.56
C LEU A 69 3.24 -7.14 -7.22
N GLU A 70 3.72 -7.22 -5.97
CA GLU A 70 4.96 -6.57 -5.53
C GLU A 70 6.16 -7.01 -6.39
N ARG A 71 6.38 -8.33 -6.52
CA ARG A 71 7.49 -8.87 -7.32
C ARG A 71 7.39 -8.49 -8.79
N THR A 72 6.18 -8.49 -9.34
CA THR A 72 5.97 -8.12 -10.73
C THR A 72 6.28 -6.64 -10.96
N LYS A 73 5.86 -5.74 -10.05
CA LYS A 73 6.21 -4.31 -10.09
C LYS A 73 7.72 -4.11 -10.08
N GLU A 74 8.42 -4.75 -9.14
CA GLU A 74 9.87 -4.65 -9.07
C GLU A 74 10.54 -5.14 -10.36
N GLN A 75 10.09 -6.27 -10.93
CA GLN A 75 10.64 -6.80 -12.16
C GLN A 75 10.39 -5.87 -13.35
N VAL A 76 9.19 -5.29 -13.49
CA VAL A 76 8.90 -4.30 -14.55
C VAL A 76 9.82 -3.09 -14.47
N VAL A 77 10.09 -2.59 -13.25
CA VAL A 77 11.01 -1.46 -13.03
C VAL A 77 12.46 -1.87 -13.37
N ARG A 78 12.92 -3.03 -12.87
CA ARG A 78 14.29 -3.53 -13.09
C ARG A 78 14.57 -3.83 -14.56
N GLU A 79 13.65 -4.52 -15.24
CA GLU A 79 13.79 -4.93 -16.63
C GLU A 79 13.49 -3.77 -17.61
N LYS A 80 13.11 -2.59 -17.11
CA LYS A 80 12.74 -1.38 -17.88
C LYS A 80 11.74 -1.69 -18.99
N THR A 81 10.85 -2.65 -18.74
CA THR A 81 9.97 -3.21 -19.75
C THR A 81 9.07 -2.13 -20.34
N ALA A 82 9.20 -1.86 -21.64
CA ALA A 82 8.60 -0.71 -22.29
C ALA A 82 7.08 -0.86 -22.50
N ASP A 83 6.66 -2.05 -22.89
CA ASP A 83 5.41 -2.32 -23.58
C ASP A 83 4.58 -3.43 -22.91
N LYS A 84 3.28 -3.47 -23.23
CA LYS A 84 2.32 -4.42 -22.64
C LYS A 84 2.75 -5.88 -22.85
N ILE A 85 3.30 -6.21 -24.01
CA ILE A 85 3.76 -7.58 -24.32
C ILE A 85 4.89 -8.00 -23.38
N GLY A 86 5.87 -7.12 -23.18
CA GLY A 86 6.93 -7.36 -22.22
C GLY A 86 6.38 -7.53 -20.80
N ILE A 87 5.45 -6.67 -20.37
CA ILE A 87 4.87 -6.73 -19.02
C ILE A 87 4.13 -8.05 -18.81
N VAL A 88 3.38 -8.55 -19.80
CA VAL A 88 2.73 -9.87 -19.72
C VAL A 88 3.75 -11.00 -19.51
N LYS A 89 4.92 -10.92 -20.14
CA LYS A 89 6.00 -11.91 -19.92
C LYS A 89 6.53 -11.84 -18.49
N VAL A 90 6.70 -10.62 -17.95
CA VAL A 90 7.13 -10.40 -16.56
C VAL A 90 6.10 -10.97 -15.58
N VAL A 91 4.80 -10.69 -15.78
CA VAL A 91 3.70 -11.26 -14.97
C VAL A 91 3.76 -12.79 -15.01
N LYS A 92 3.91 -13.39 -16.19
CA LYS A 92 4.00 -14.84 -16.35
C LYS A 92 5.19 -15.43 -15.61
N LYS A 93 6.37 -14.81 -15.75
CA LYS A 93 7.60 -15.24 -15.08
C LYS A 93 7.47 -15.13 -13.55
N SER A 94 7.02 -14.00 -13.04
CA SER A 94 6.76 -13.78 -11.60
C SER A 94 5.77 -14.79 -11.03
N ALA A 95 4.70 -15.12 -11.76
CA ALA A 95 3.73 -16.12 -11.33
C ALA A 95 4.34 -17.53 -11.30
N GLN A 96 5.14 -17.90 -12.31
CA GLN A 96 5.83 -19.19 -12.36
C GLN A 96 6.85 -19.34 -11.21
N GLU A 97 7.64 -18.31 -10.94
CA GLU A 97 8.60 -18.27 -9.82
C GLU A 97 7.92 -18.49 -8.46
N GLN A 98 6.64 -18.12 -8.34
CA GLN A 98 5.84 -18.23 -7.12
C GLN A 98 4.90 -19.45 -7.10
N ASN A 99 4.99 -20.34 -8.09
CA ASN A 99 4.10 -21.48 -8.26
C ASN A 99 2.61 -21.07 -8.24
N ILE A 100 2.28 -19.97 -8.92
CA ILE A 100 0.93 -19.43 -9.06
C ILE A 100 0.47 -19.66 -10.50
N THR A 101 -0.71 -20.26 -10.64
CA THR A 101 -1.37 -20.40 -11.94
C THR A 101 -2.31 -19.23 -12.14
N LEU A 102 -2.07 -18.44 -13.18
CA LEU A 102 -2.95 -17.34 -13.60
C LEU A 102 -3.63 -17.70 -14.92
N THR A 103 -4.90 -17.29 -15.04
CA THR A 103 -5.60 -17.29 -16.34
C THR A 103 -5.01 -16.26 -17.29
N GLU A 104 -5.26 -16.39 -18.58
CA GLU A 104 -4.83 -15.39 -19.56
C GLU A 104 -5.45 -14.01 -19.26
N SER A 105 -6.71 -13.96 -18.82
CA SER A 105 -7.37 -12.70 -18.44
C SER A 105 -6.66 -12.02 -17.27
N GLN A 106 -6.31 -12.78 -16.23
CA GLN A 106 -5.59 -12.23 -15.07
C GLN A 106 -4.22 -11.68 -15.45
N LYS A 107 -3.50 -12.34 -16.37
CA LYS A 107 -2.21 -11.85 -16.87
C LYS A 107 -2.37 -10.52 -17.60
N GLN A 108 -3.39 -10.40 -18.46
CA GLN A 108 -3.68 -9.16 -19.19
C GLN A 108 -4.09 -8.03 -18.24
N GLU A 109 -4.96 -8.31 -17.27
CA GLU A 109 -5.41 -7.32 -16.30
C GLU A 109 -4.29 -6.80 -15.40
N LEU A 110 -3.40 -7.68 -14.93
CA LEU A 110 -2.21 -7.28 -14.19
C LEU A 110 -1.26 -6.47 -15.06
N ALA A 111 -1.08 -6.86 -16.33
CA ALA A 111 -0.24 -6.11 -17.25
C ALA A 111 -0.79 -4.71 -17.54
N ASP A 112 -2.11 -4.56 -17.69
CA ASP A 112 -2.77 -3.27 -17.85
C ASP A 112 -2.61 -2.37 -16.63
N LEU A 113 -2.78 -2.94 -15.43
CA LEU A 113 -2.54 -2.22 -14.17
C LEU A 113 -1.10 -1.72 -14.08
N LEU A 114 -0.12 -2.59 -14.37
CA LEU A 114 1.30 -2.25 -14.31
C LEU A 114 1.70 -1.22 -15.36
N LEU A 115 1.08 -1.26 -16.54
CA LEU A 115 1.29 -0.25 -17.57
C LEU A 115 0.78 1.13 -17.10
N LYS A 116 -0.42 1.19 -16.50
CA LYS A 116 -0.94 2.43 -15.89
C LYS A 116 -0.02 2.96 -14.81
N ILE A 117 0.40 2.10 -13.86
CA ILE A 117 1.31 2.47 -12.77
C ILE A 117 2.62 3.05 -13.31
N LYS A 118 3.15 2.45 -14.37
CA LYS A 118 4.37 2.94 -15.03
C LYS A 118 4.17 4.31 -15.69
N GLN A 119 3.02 4.53 -16.33
CA GLN A 119 2.69 5.80 -17.00
C GLN A 119 2.57 6.98 -16.02
N LEU A 120 2.31 6.72 -14.74
CA LEU A 120 2.28 7.75 -13.70
C LEU A 120 3.65 8.40 -13.43
N ASN A 121 4.76 7.87 -14.00
CA ASN A 121 6.11 8.42 -13.92
C ASN A 121 6.50 8.93 -12.52
N ILE A 122 6.29 8.08 -11.51
CA ILE A 122 6.45 8.44 -10.10
C ILE A 122 7.94 8.68 -9.79
N ASP A 123 8.28 9.92 -9.43
CA ASP A 123 9.63 10.28 -8.97
C ASP A 123 9.86 9.80 -7.53
N LEU A 124 10.40 8.59 -7.40
CA LEU A 124 10.72 7.97 -6.11
C LEU A 124 11.75 8.78 -5.31
N SER A 125 12.66 9.49 -5.98
CA SER A 125 13.66 10.36 -5.35
C SER A 125 12.99 11.59 -4.72
N SER A 126 12.05 12.21 -5.42
CA SER A 126 11.24 13.30 -4.89
C SER A 126 10.40 12.85 -3.69
N LEU A 127 9.75 11.68 -3.78
CA LEU A 127 8.97 11.12 -2.67
C LEU A 127 9.83 10.84 -1.44
N GLN A 128 11.03 10.27 -1.62
CA GLN A 128 11.95 10.03 -0.50
C GLN A 128 12.42 11.32 0.16
N ASN A 129 12.73 12.35 -0.62
CA ASN A 129 13.14 13.66 -0.08
C ASN A 129 11.99 14.37 0.65
N GLN A 130 10.77 14.32 0.09
CA GLN A 130 9.56 14.84 0.74
C GLN A 130 9.29 14.12 2.08
N LEU A 131 9.46 12.80 2.13
CA LEU A 131 9.31 12.02 3.37
C LEU A 131 10.42 12.31 4.40
N LYS A 132 11.67 12.52 3.96
CA LYS A 132 12.80 12.85 4.85
C LYS A 132 12.63 14.25 5.49
N ASN A 133 12.34 15.25 4.67
CA ASN A 133 12.09 16.62 5.15
C ASN A 133 10.93 16.67 6.15
N PHE A 134 9.92 15.82 5.96
CA PHE A 134 8.83 15.68 6.93
C PHE A 134 9.26 15.00 8.23
N ARG A 135 10.07 13.92 8.22
CA ARG A 135 10.55 13.30 9.48
C ARG A 135 11.31 14.31 10.34
N GLU A 136 12.13 15.14 9.71
CA GLU A 136 12.84 16.24 10.38
C GLU A 136 11.86 17.30 10.92
N THR A 137 10.85 17.70 10.14
CA THR A 137 9.83 18.68 10.57
C THR A 137 8.88 18.13 11.65
N ALA A 138 8.60 16.83 11.65
CA ALA A 138 7.72 16.17 12.60
C ALA A 138 8.41 15.89 13.95
N ASP A 139 9.72 15.65 13.94
CA ASP A 139 10.53 15.61 15.16
C ASP A 139 10.72 17.02 15.76
N GLU A 140 10.81 18.08 14.95
CA GLU A 140 10.82 19.47 15.42
C GLU A 140 9.44 19.99 15.90
N LYS A 141 8.34 19.43 15.38
CA LYS A 141 6.96 19.78 15.77
C LYS A 141 6.31 18.77 16.72
N ALA A 142 7.08 17.95 17.43
CA ALA A 142 6.56 17.27 18.61
C ALA A 142 6.16 18.35 19.62
N PRO A 143 4.86 18.52 19.96
CA PRO A 143 4.40 19.68 20.68
C PRO A 143 4.94 19.68 22.10
N THR A 144 5.89 20.56 22.38
CA THR A 144 6.07 21.14 23.70
C THR A 144 4.98 22.20 23.87
N GLU A 145 4.00 21.86 24.71
CA GLU A 145 3.05 22.74 25.39
C GLU A 145 1.79 23.24 24.64
N GLU A 146 0.67 22.82 25.25
CA GLU A 146 -0.59 23.52 25.52
C GLU A 146 -1.12 24.55 24.51
N THR A 147 -2.08 24.11 23.69
CA THR A 147 -3.24 24.94 23.30
C THR A 147 -4.49 24.06 23.15
N GLU A 148 -5.61 24.52 23.70
CA GLU A 148 -6.88 23.80 23.85
C GLU A 148 -7.68 23.61 22.52
N PRO A 149 -8.94 23.15 22.56
CA PRO A 149 -9.38 21.79 22.28
C PRO A 149 -9.95 21.69 20.86
N GLY A 150 -9.42 20.81 20.01
CA GLY A 150 -10.19 20.31 18.85
C GLY A 150 -9.55 20.37 17.47
N SER A 151 -8.25 20.17 17.32
CA SER A 151 -7.72 20.06 15.96
C SER A 151 -8.01 18.66 15.40
N LEU A 152 -8.88 18.59 14.39
CA LEU A 152 -9.13 17.38 13.60
C LEU A 152 -7.82 16.72 13.11
N PHE A 153 -6.75 17.50 12.95
CA PHE A 153 -5.41 17.02 12.66
C PHE A 153 -4.83 16.10 13.74
N ASP A 154 -5.01 16.39 15.02
CA ASP A 154 -4.50 15.51 16.10
C ASP A 154 -5.25 14.18 16.11
N ARG A 155 -6.53 14.21 15.72
CA ARG A 155 -7.36 13.01 15.55
C ARG A 155 -6.95 12.20 14.30
N ILE A 156 -6.58 12.87 13.22
CA ILE A 156 -6.07 12.25 11.99
C ILE A 156 -4.68 11.65 12.24
N ILE A 157 -3.78 12.39 12.89
CA ILE A 157 -2.42 11.94 13.23
C ILE A 157 -2.47 10.78 14.22
N SER A 158 -3.33 10.84 15.24
CA SER A 158 -3.52 9.70 16.17
C SER A 158 -4.15 8.49 15.49
N PHE A 159 -5.09 8.70 14.56
CA PHE A 159 -5.63 7.61 13.73
C PHE A 159 -4.53 6.96 12.88
N ILE A 160 -3.69 7.74 12.20
CA ILE A 160 -2.57 7.23 11.39
C ILE A 160 -1.52 6.53 12.25
N ARG A 161 -1.11 7.12 13.39
CA ARG A 161 -0.20 6.47 14.34
C ARG A 161 -0.77 5.14 14.81
N SER A 162 -2.05 5.09 15.15
CA SER A 162 -2.71 3.84 15.53
C SER A 162 -2.78 2.81 14.39
N LEU A 163 -2.91 3.24 13.14
CA LEU A 163 -2.90 2.37 11.97
C LEU A 163 -1.50 1.80 11.71
N VAL A 164 -0.49 2.65 11.82
CA VAL A 164 0.94 2.33 11.67
C VAL A 164 1.41 1.42 12.80
N ASP A 165 1.04 1.68 14.06
CA ASP A 165 1.37 0.84 15.21
C ASP A 165 0.70 -0.54 15.10
N ARG A 166 -0.52 -0.61 14.57
CA ARG A 166 -1.19 -1.88 14.27
C ARG A 166 -0.51 -2.64 13.12
N LEU A 167 -0.06 -1.93 12.09
CA LEU A 167 0.69 -2.51 10.96
C LEU A 167 2.08 -3.01 11.41
N PHE A 168 2.85 -2.21 12.15
CA PHE A 168 4.17 -2.60 12.65
C PHE A 168 4.10 -3.64 13.77
N SER A 169 3.08 -3.64 14.62
CA SER A 169 2.87 -4.73 15.57
C SER A 169 2.42 -6.04 14.92
N PHE A 170 1.81 -5.98 13.72
CA PHE A 170 1.51 -7.14 12.90
C PHE A 170 2.76 -7.65 12.16
N VAL A 171 3.51 -6.75 11.52
CA VAL A 171 4.80 -7.06 10.86
C VAL A 171 5.83 -7.55 11.88
N GLY A 172 5.93 -6.94 13.06
CA GLY A 172 6.83 -7.38 14.14
C GLY A 172 6.42 -8.71 14.80
N ARG A 173 5.13 -9.08 14.73
CA ARG A 173 4.68 -10.44 15.10
C ARG A 173 4.96 -11.48 14.01
N ILE A 174 4.98 -11.07 12.73
CA ILE A 174 5.27 -11.94 11.58
C ILE A 174 6.77 -12.13 11.35
N PHE A 175 7.59 -11.10 11.58
CA PHE A 175 9.06 -11.10 11.39
C PHE A 175 9.82 -11.09 12.72
N ARG A 176 9.31 -11.84 13.70
CA ARG A 176 9.93 -11.98 15.02
C ARG A 176 11.45 -12.22 14.90
N PHE A 177 12.24 -11.22 15.35
CA PHE A 177 13.36 -11.50 16.24
C PHE A 177 12.78 -11.72 17.64
#